data_AF-A0A1C4XIE7-F1
#
_entry.id   AF-A0A1C4XIE7-F1
#
_cell.length_a   1.000
_cell.length_b   1.000
_cell.length_c   1.000
_cell.angle_alpha   90.00
_cell.angle_beta   90.00
_cell.angle_gamma   90.00
#
_symmetry.space_group_name_H-M   'P 1'
#
loop_
_entity.id
_entity.type
_entity.pdbx_description
1 polymer ?
#
loop_
_entity_poly.entity_id
_entity_poly.type
_entity_poly.pdbx_seq_one_letter_code
_entity_poly.pdbx_strand_id
1 'polypeptide(L)'
;MSSDIRDHWRNHGIPAAIIERMAVFEAQWGGLQLPPAPLYEGGPKLFRTDVPEMTSTGDWWFDAGPQRFSMSYGFCIGPQGEFGIVGGARRAVLHQSVEGWVESLALTYRARRWATQITQVRGRAVDRLDLSELEPFAEVAGLSDTWWRGGDTMIAVYRGEARLFSRPELQIAMIYNGIVEAPIHLDH
;
A
#
# COMPACT_ATOMS: atom_id res chain seq x y z
N MET A 1 7.87 -12.47 17.32
CA MET A 1 8.70 -13.56 16.77
C MET A 1 9.49 -14.23 17.88
N SER A 2 9.40 -15.56 18.04
CA SER A 2 10.09 -16.30 19.11
C SER A 2 11.61 -16.41 18.85
N SER A 3 12.39 -16.69 19.90
CA SER A 3 13.84 -16.97 19.81
C SER A 3 14.13 -18.12 18.84
N ASP A 4 13.34 -19.19 18.90
CA ASP A 4 13.55 -20.41 18.11
C ASP A 4 13.42 -20.15 16.61
N ILE A 5 12.48 -19.28 16.20
CA ILE A 5 12.32 -18.87 14.81
C ILE A 5 13.52 -18.02 14.36
N ARG A 6 13.97 -17.09 15.21
CA ARG A 6 15.13 -16.24 14.91
C ARG A 6 16.39 -17.09 14.69
N ASP A 7 16.63 -18.08 15.55
CA ASP A 7 17.80 -18.95 15.46
C ASP A 7 17.69 -19.92 14.26
N HIS A 8 16.50 -20.44 13.99
CA HIS A 8 16.23 -21.22 12.79
C HIS A 8 16.59 -20.44 11.52
N TRP A 9 16.17 -19.19 11.39
CA TRP A 9 16.46 -18.35 10.22
C TRP A 9 17.93 -17.97 10.08
N ARG A 10 18.62 -17.68 11.20
CA ARG A 10 20.07 -17.45 11.18
C ARG A 10 20.83 -18.66 10.67
N ASN A 11 20.44 -19.86 11.09
CA ASN A 11 21.06 -21.10 10.64
C ASN A 11 20.84 -21.37 9.14
N HIS A 12 19.83 -20.74 8.53
CA HIS A 12 19.56 -20.79 7.09
C HIS A 12 20.16 -19.60 6.32
N GLY A 13 21.03 -18.81 6.95
CA GLY A 13 21.78 -17.74 6.29
C GLY A 13 21.01 -16.44 6.11
N ILE A 14 19.84 -16.28 6.74
CA ILE A 14 19.11 -15.01 6.73
C ILE A 14 19.87 -14.01 7.62
N PRO A 15 20.24 -12.81 7.13
CA PRO A 15 20.99 -11.85 7.91
C PRO A 15 20.21 -11.36 9.14
N ALA A 16 20.90 -11.21 10.27
CA ALA A 16 20.28 -10.78 11.54
C ALA A 16 19.52 -9.45 11.42
N ALA A 17 19.99 -8.52 10.58
CA ALA A 17 19.31 -7.25 10.32
C ALA A 17 17.93 -7.42 9.66
N ILE A 18 17.75 -8.44 8.82
CA ILE A 18 16.47 -8.75 8.17
C ILE A 18 15.50 -9.34 9.19
N ILE A 19 15.98 -10.27 10.02
CA ILE A 19 15.20 -10.87 11.10
C ILE A 19 14.69 -9.79 12.07
N GLU A 20 15.54 -8.82 12.40
CA GLU A 20 15.15 -7.72 13.28
C GLU A 20 14.12 -6.80 12.63
N ARG A 21 14.28 -6.45 11.35
CA ARG A 21 13.27 -5.68 10.60
C ARG A 21 11.90 -6.36 10.61
N MET A 22 11.88 -7.67 10.39
CA MET A 22 10.64 -8.46 10.44
C MET A 22 10.03 -8.48 11.85
N ALA A 23 10.88 -8.57 12.89
CA ALA A 23 10.41 -8.50 14.27
C ALA A 23 9.81 -7.13 14.62
N VAL A 24 10.40 -6.03 14.14
CA VAL A 24 9.84 -4.68 14.30
C VAL A 24 8.49 -4.56 13.58
N PHE A 25 8.40 -5.06 12.34
CA PHE A 25 7.13 -5.09 11.61
C PHE A 25 6.06 -5.90 12.37
N GLU A 26 6.37 -7.09 12.86
CA GLU A 26 5.44 -7.91 13.64
C GLU A 26 5.03 -7.25 14.95
N ALA A 27 5.95 -6.55 15.62
CA ALA A 27 5.64 -5.84 16.86
C ALA A 27 4.69 -4.66 16.66
N GLN A 28 4.83 -3.95 15.53
CA GLN A 28 4.05 -2.76 15.23
C GLN A 28 2.73 -3.08 14.53
N TRP A 29 2.75 -4.03 13.59
CA TRP A 29 1.65 -4.30 12.66
C TRP A 29 1.11 -5.73 12.76
N GLY A 30 1.85 -6.66 13.38
CA GLY A 30 1.52 -8.08 13.40
C GLY A 30 0.12 -8.36 13.92
N GLY A 31 -0.67 -9.09 13.12
CA GLY A 31 -2.05 -9.44 13.44
C GLY A 31 -3.08 -8.33 13.17
N LEU A 32 -2.66 -7.12 12.79
CA LEU A 32 -3.58 -6.05 12.47
C LEU A 32 -4.38 -6.42 11.21
N GLN A 33 -5.70 -6.42 11.36
CA GLN A 33 -6.64 -6.60 10.27
C GLN A 33 -7.25 -5.25 9.89
N LEU A 34 -6.85 -4.75 8.72
CA LEU A 34 -7.44 -3.55 8.13
C LEU A 34 -8.80 -3.86 7.49
N PRO A 35 -9.66 -2.86 7.27
CA PRO A 35 -10.82 -3.03 6.42
C PRO A 35 -10.39 -3.28 4.95
N PRO A 36 -11.21 -3.94 4.10
CA PRO A 36 -10.80 -4.25 2.74
C PRO A 36 -10.51 -3.00 1.89
N ALA A 37 -9.33 -2.93 1.28
CA ALA A 37 -9.04 -1.90 0.29
C ALA A 37 -9.99 -1.99 -0.93
N PRO A 38 -10.55 -0.88 -1.42
CA PRO A 38 -11.45 -0.93 -2.59
C PRO A 38 -10.78 -1.36 -3.89
N LEU A 39 -9.46 -1.27 -3.96
CA LEU A 39 -8.61 -1.83 -5.02
C LEU A 39 -7.63 -2.84 -4.43
N TYR A 40 -6.88 -3.52 -5.30
CA TYR A 40 -6.00 -4.64 -4.95
C TYR A 40 -6.72 -5.80 -4.26
N GLU A 41 -7.96 -6.09 -4.69
CA GLU A 41 -8.80 -7.15 -4.14
C GLU A 41 -8.84 -7.16 -2.60
N GLY A 42 -8.99 -5.99 -1.99
CA GLY A 42 -9.13 -5.89 -0.55
C GLY A 42 -7.82 -5.79 0.24
N GLY A 43 -6.65 -5.78 -0.41
CA GLY A 43 -5.37 -5.67 0.27
C GLY A 43 -4.99 -6.92 1.09
N PRO A 44 -3.98 -6.83 1.97
CA PRO A 44 -3.69 -7.89 2.94
C PRO A 44 -4.91 -8.18 3.82
N LYS A 45 -5.15 -9.47 4.10
CA LYS A 45 -6.18 -9.94 5.04
C LYS A 45 -5.83 -9.55 6.47
N LEU A 46 -4.55 -9.64 6.81
CA LEU A 46 -3.93 -9.19 8.05
C LEU A 46 -2.44 -8.99 7.79
N PHE A 47 -1.78 -8.11 8.54
CA PHE A 47 -0.34 -7.94 8.47
C PHE A 47 0.38 -9.06 9.22
N ARG A 48 1.30 -9.74 8.52
CA ARG A 48 2.14 -10.80 9.07
C ARG A 48 3.32 -11.04 8.12
N THR A 49 4.48 -11.36 8.69
CA THR A 49 5.64 -11.79 7.93
C THR A 49 5.59 -13.28 7.60
N ASP A 50 6.17 -13.62 6.45
CA ASP A 50 6.59 -14.98 6.11
C ASP A 50 8.11 -15.00 5.85
N VAL A 51 8.67 -16.16 5.49
CA VAL A 51 10.09 -16.34 5.18
C VAL A 51 10.57 -15.23 4.24
N PRO A 52 11.62 -14.47 4.61
CA PRO A 52 12.11 -13.40 3.76
C PRO A 52 12.79 -13.98 2.52
N GLU A 53 12.69 -13.25 1.42
CA GLU A 53 13.26 -13.62 0.14
C GLU A 53 14.24 -12.55 -0.33
N MET A 54 15.21 -12.98 -1.15
CA MET A 54 16.24 -12.12 -1.71
C MET A 54 15.95 -11.89 -3.19
N THR A 55 16.04 -10.64 -3.64
CA THR A 55 15.98 -10.29 -5.06
C THR A 55 17.25 -10.74 -5.78
N SER A 56 17.23 -10.71 -7.12
CA SER A 56 18.43 -10.94 -7.92
C SER A 56 19.56 -9.92 -7.67
N THR A 57 19.24 -8.77 -7.07
CA THR A 57 20.20 -7.70 -6.72
C THR A 57 20.79 -7.89 -5.32
N GLY A 58 20.35 -8.89 -4.55
CA GLY A 58 20.80 -9.14 -3.19
C GLY A 58 19.98 -8.43 -2.11
N ASP A 59 18.91 -7.72 -2.49
CA ASP A 59 18.07 -6.99 -1.55
C ASP A 59 17.01 -7.90 -0.94
N TRP A 60 16.78 -7.76 0.36
CA TRP A 60 15.84 -8.62 1.09
C TRP A 60 14.47 -7.97 1.27
N TRP A 61 13.44 -8.78 1.09
CA TRP A 61 12.05 -8.41 1.30
C TRP A 61 11.32 -9.53 2.03
N PHE A 62 10.12 -9.27 2.50
CA PHE A 62 9.25 -10.29 3.09
C PHE A 62 7.79 -9.98 2.81
N ASP A 63 6.93 -11.00 2.89
CA ASP A 63 5.50 -10.81 2.70
C ASP A 63 4.92 -9.87 3.76
N ALA A 64 3.99 -9.02 3.32
CA ALA A 64 3.19 -8.16 4.19
C ALA A 64 1.91 -8.86 4.67
N GLY A 65 1.79 -10.18 4.46
CA GLY A 65 0.72 -11.02 4.97
C GLY A 65 -0.17 -11.60 3.88
N PRO A 66 -1.06 -12.54 4.28
CA PRO A 66 -1.86 -13.28 3.33
C PRO A 66 -2.88 -12.38 2.64
N GLN A 67 -3.08 -12.61 1.36
CA GLN A 67 -4.15 -12.03 0.55
C GLN A 67 -5.56 -12.45 0.99
N ARG A 68 -6.56 -11.61 0.70
CA ARG A 68 -7.99 -11.93 0.92
C ARG A 68 -8.55 -12.86 -0.15
N PHE A 69 -8.11 -12.69 -1.39
CA PHE A 69 -8.50 -13.48 -2.55
C PHE A 69 -7.27 -14.05 -3.24
N SER A 70 -7.44 -15.13 -4.01
CA SER A 70 -6.35 -15.68 -4.82
C SER A 70 -6.04 -14.74 -5.99
N MET A 71 -4.79 -14.31 -6.11
CA MET A 71 -4.33 -13.33 -7.08
C MET A 71 -3.03 -13.79 -7.75
N SER A 72 -2.66 -13.12 -8.85
CA SER A 72 -1.38 -13.32 -9.55
C SER A 72 -0.21 -12.55 -8.92
N TYR A 73 -0.43 -11.92 -7.76
CA TYR A 73 0.57 -11.17 -7.00
C TYR A 73 0.27 -11.25 -5.50
N GLY A 74 1.29 -11.04 -4.66
CA GLY A 74 1.19 -10.89 -3.20
C GLY A 74 1.56 -9.47 -2.75
N PHE A 75 1.44 -9.21 -1.45
CA PHE A 75 1.86 -7.94 -0.84
C PHE A 75 3.20 -8.12 -0.14
N CYS A 76 4.10 -7.15 -0.29
CA CYS A 76 5.46 -7.27 0.23
C CYS A 76 5.92 -6.00 0.94
N ILE A 77 6.83 -6.18 1.90
CA ILE A 77 7.64 -5.12 2.49
C ILE A 77 9.02 -5.12 1.82
N GLY A 78 9.34 -4.01 1.15
CA GLY A 78 10.59 -3.80 0.44
C GLY A 78 11.79 -3.64 1.37
N PRO A 79 13.01 -3.55 0.83
CA PRO A 79 14.25 -3.54 1.61
C PRO A 79 14.39 -2.30 2.50
N GLN A 80 13.76 -1.19 2.12
CA GLN A 80 13.75 0.06 2.87
C GLN A 80 12.47 0.23 3.70
N GLY A 81 11.61 -0.80 3.75
CA GLY A 81 10.34 -0.78 4.50
C GLY A 81 9.14 -0.39 3.65
N GLU A 82 9.29 -0.31 2.33
CA GLU A 82 8.23 0.17 1.44
C GLU A 82 7.11 -0.85 1.31
N PHE A 83 5.87 -0.36 1.24
CA PHE A 83 4.74 -1.24 0.99
C PHE A 83 4.53 -1.41 -0.52
N GLY A 84 4.48 -2.66 -0.98
CA GLY A 84 4.44 -3.00 -2.39
C GLY A 84 3.61 -4.23 -2.73
N ILE A 85 3.57 -4.53 -4.03
CA ILE A 85 3.07 -5.80 -4.57
C ILE A 85 4.17 -6.52 -5.34
N VAL A 86 4.15 -7.84 -5.30
CA VAL A 86 5.15 -8.72 -5.94
C VAL A 86 4.47 -9.83 -6.75
N GLY A 87 4.94 -10.07 -7.96
CA GLY A 87 4.40 -11.07 -8.89
C GLY A 87 5.51 -11.69 -9.73
N GLY A 88 5.86 -12.93 -9.43
CA GLY A 88 7.06 -13.58 -9.99
C GLY A 88 8.32 -12.77 -9.63
N ALA A 89 9.17 -12.48 -10.62
CA ALA A 89 10.40 -11.70 -10.41
C ALA A 89 10.19 -10.17 -10.38
N ARG A 90 8.95 -9.68 -10.49
CA ARG A 90 8.64 -8.24 -10.57
C ARG A 90 8.03 -7.73 -9.27
N ARG A 91 8.34 -6.46 -8.96
CA ARG A 91 7.75 -5.71 -7.85
C ARG A 91 7.27 -4.35 -8.33
N ALA A 92 6.19 -3.88 -7.74
CA ALA A 92 5.81 -2.48 -7.78
C ALA A 92 5.71 -1.94 -6.34
N VAL A 93 6.44 -0.86 -6.05
CA VAL A 93 6.37 -0.17 -4.76
C VAL A 93 5.19 0.79 -4.79
N LEU A 94 4.24 0.64 -3.87
CA LEU A 94 3.03 1.45 -3.84
C LEU A 94 3.25 2.73 -3.02
N HIS A 95 3.75 2.56 -1.80
CA HIS A 95 3.99 3.60 -0.80
C HIS A 95 5.39 3.46 -0.20
N GLN A 96 5.99 4.56 0.24
CA GLN A 96 7.31 4.55 0.88
C GLN A 96 7.35 3.75 2.20
N SER A 97 6.20 3.52 2.84
CA SER A 97 6.12 2.73 4.07
C SER A 97 4.77 2.03 4.25
N VAL A 98 4.66 1.19 5.29
CA VAL A 98 3.41 0.54 5.72
C VAL A 98 2.42 1.59 6.23
N GLU A 99 2.88 2.58 6.98
CA GLU A 99 2.10 3.72 7.45
C GLU A 99 1.45 4.45 6.25
N GLY A 100 2.21 4.72 5.19
CA GLY A 100 1.68 5.38 4.00
C GLY A 100 0.56 4.59 3.33
N TRP A 101 0.67 3.25 3.28
CA TRP A 101 -0.42 2.39 2.80
C TRP A 101 -1.64 2.43 3.73
N VAL A 102 -1.44 2.34 5.05
CA VAL A 102 -2.52 2.41 6.05
C VAL A 102 -3.25 3.76 5.97
N GLU A 103 -2.51 4.87 5.84
CA GLU A 103 -3.07 6.20 5.65
C GLU A 103 -3.85 6.29 4.35
N SER A 104 -3.32 5.76 3.24
CA SER A 104 -4.05 5.72 1.95
C SER A 104 -5.40 5.02 2.08
N LEU A 105 -5.46 3.96 2.89
CA LEU A 105 -6.69 3.22 3.14
C LEU A 105 -7.65 4.01 4.03
N ALA A 106 -7.14 4.63 5.10
CA ALA A 106 -7.93 5.51 5.95
C ALA A 106 -8.54 6.66 5.14
N LEU A 107 -7.75 7.33 4.30
CA LEU A 107 -8.19 8.36 3.37
C LEU A 107 -9.24 7.84 2.38
N THR A 108 -9.09 6.61 1.90
CA THR A 108 -10.11 6.01 1.02
C THR A 108 -11.46 5.93 1.70
N TYR A 109 -11.52 5.45 2.94
CA TYR A 109 -12.78 5.35 3.69
C TYR A 109 -13.34 6.73 4.05
N ARG A 110 -12.47 7.68 4.41
CA ARG A 110 -12.80 9.08 4.66
C ARG A 110 -13.41 9.74 3.42
N ALA A 111 -12.73 9.70 2.28
CA ALA A 111 -13.20 10.30 1.04
C ALA A 111 -14.52 9.67 0.58
N ARG A 112 -14.65 8.34 0.64
CA ARG A 112 -15.90 7.64 0.30
C ARG A 112 -17.07 8.01 1.19
N ARG A 113 -16.83 8.35 2.46
CA ARG A 113 -17.87 8.70 3.42
C ARG A 113 -18.46 10.09 3.15
N TRP A 114 -17.64 11.04 2.71
CA TRP A 114 -18.03 12.44 2.60
C TRP A 114 -18.21 12.96 1.18
N ALA A 115 -17.67 12.28 0.17
CA ALA A 115 -17.88 12.66 -1.22
C ALA A 115 -19.35 12.51 -1.60
N THR A 116 -19.90 13.53 -2.25
CA THR A 116 -21.24 13.48 -2.84
C THR A 116 -21.24 12.77 -4.19
N GLN A 117 -20.09 12.75 -4.87
CA GLN A 117 -19.88 12.05 -6.13
C GLN A 117 -18.52 11.35 -6.16
N ILE A 118 -18.51 10.11 -6.66
CA ILE A 118 -17.29 9.32 -6.86
C ILE A 118 -17.23 8.88 -8.32
N THR A 119 -16.16 9.25 -9.02
CA THR A 119 -15.93 8.93 -10.43
C THR A 119 -14.71 8.03 -10.56
N GLN A 120 -14.82 6.95 -11.35
CA GLN A 120 -13.69 6.08 -11.65
C GLN A 120 -13.20 6.31 -13.07
N VAL A 121 -11.90 6.56 -13.21
CA VAL A 121 -11.19 6.66 -14.49
C VAL A 121 -10.25 5.46 -14.62
N ARG A 122 -10.15 4.88 -15.82
CA ARG A 122 -9.36 3.66 -16.07
C ARG A 122 -8.39 3.82 -17.23
N GLY A 123 -7.33 3.02 -17.19
CA GLY A 123 -6.33 2.89 -18.23
C GLY A 123 -5.64 4.20 -18.56
N ARG A 124 -5.29 4.40 -19.84
CA ARG A 124 -4.54 5.59 -20.30
C ARG A 124 -5.26 6.93 -20.08
N ALA A 125 -6.55 6.92 -19.76
CA ALA A 125 -7.25 8.16 -19.40
C ALA A 125 -6.76 8.72 -18.06
N VAL A 126 -6.21 7.88 -17.18
CA VAL A 126 -5.61 8.30 -15.91
C VAL A 126 -4.44 9.25 -16.12
N ASP A 127 -3.63 9.05 -17.17
CA ASP A 127 -2.48 9.89 -17.48
C ASP A 127 -2.85 11.26 -18.06
N ARG A 128 -4.14 11.48 -18.34
CA ARG A 128 -4.70 12.76 -18.81
C ARG A 128 -5.35 13.57 -17.71
N LEU A 129 -5.37 13.07 -16.48
CA LEU A 129 -5.85 13.84 -15.35
C LEU A 129 -4.88 14.98 -15.08
N ASP A 130 -5.41 16.19 -15.05
CA ASP A 130 -4.66 17.35 -14.62
C ASP A 130 -4.61 17.38 -13.09
N LEU A 131 -3.39 17.33 -12.56
CA LEU A 131 -3.11 17.35 -11.13
C LEU A 131 -2.28 18.58 -10.74
N SER A 132 -2.00 19.51 -11.66
CA SER A 132 -1.05 20.61 -11.43
C SER A 132 -1.51 21.58 -10.34
N GLU A 133 -2.81 21.78 -10.21
CA GLU A 133 -3.43 22.67 -9.22
C GLU A 133 -3.82 21.95 -7.93
N LEU A 134 -3.45 20.66 -7.78
CA LEU A 134 -3.74 19.88 -6.59
C LEU A 134 -2.49 19.70 -5.74
N GLU A 135 -2.69 19.67 -4.43
CA GLU A 135 -1.63 19.35 -3.48
C GLU A 135 -1.56 17.84 -3.25
N PRO A 136 -0.36 17.22 -3.19
CA PRO A 136 -0.24 15.84 -2.78
C PRO A 136 -0.51 15.66 -1.27
N PHE A 137 -1.10 14.53 -0.89
CA PHE A 137 -1.14 14.11 0.52
C PHE A 137 0.22 13.51 0.91
N ALA A 138 1.01 14.26 1.67
CA ALA A 138 2.36 13.87 2.06
C ALA A 138 2.36 12.64 2.98
N GLU A 139 1.35 12.50 3.84
CA GLU A 139 1.20 11.43 4.83
C GLU A 139 1.07 10.05 4.19
N VAL A 140 0.52 9.99 2.97
CA VAL A 140 0.40 8.75 2.19
C VAL A 140 1.75 8.29 1.63
N ALA A 141 2.69 9.21 1.45
CA ALA A 141 4.01 8.97 0.88
C ALA A 141 3.96 8.05 -0.38
N GLY A 142 3.01 8.35 -1.28
CA GLY A 142 2.71 7.55 -2.45
C GLY A 142 3.82 7.56 -3.51
N LEU A 143 4.12 6.40 -4.11
CA LEU A 143 5.13 6.25 -5.17
C LEU A 143 4.52 5.78 -6.49
N SER A 144 3.82 4.64 -6.48
CA SER A 144 2.96 4.24 -7.59
C SER A 144 1.54 4.72 -7.39
N ASP A 145 1.12 4.74 -6.12
CA ASP A 145 -0.23 5.06 -5.72
C ASP A 145 -0.22 6.38 -4.98
N THR A 146 -0.73 7.43 -5.63
CA THR A 146 -0.63 8.81 -5.13
C THR A 146 -2.01 9.38 -4.80
N TRP A 147 -2.02 10.32 -3.86
CA TRP A 147 -3.23 10.99 -3.39
C TRP A 147 -3.05 12.49 -3.51
N TRP A 148 -4.11 13.16 -3.97
CA TRP A 148 -4.13 14.58 -4.26
C TRP A 148 -5.40 15.24 -3.69
N ARG A 149 -5.32 16.52 -3.32
CA ARG A 149 -6.45 17.33 -2.85
C ARG A 149 -6.45 18.72 -3.45
N GLY A 150 -7.63 19.29 -3.60
CA GLY A 150 -7.83 20.70 -3.92
C GLY A 150 -9.31 21.05 -3.84
N GLY A 151 -9.64 22.15 -3.16
CA GLY A 151 -11.04 22.54 -2.93
C GLY A 151 -11.82 21.43 -2.23
N ASP A 152 -12.93 21.02 -2.84
CA ASP A 152 -13.82 19.93 -2.38
C ASP A 152 -13.49 18.57 -3.05
N THR A 153 -12.34 18.48 -3.72
CA THR A 153 -11.94 17.33 -4.53
C THR A 153 -10.74 16.61 -3.92
N MET A 154 -10.82 15.28 -3.89
CA MET A 154 -9.69 14.39 -3.63
C MET A 154 -9.54 13.40 -4.79
N ILE A 155 -8.31 13.11 -5.21
CA ILE A 155 -8.02 12.15 -6.28
C ILE A 155 -7.02 11.12 -5.78
N ALA A 156 -7.40 9.84 -5.82
CA ALA A 156 -6.50 8.72 -5.59
C ALA A 156 -6.14 8.09 -6.93
N VAL A 157 -4.86 7.99 -7.25
CA VAL A 157 -4.37 7.39 -8.49
C VAL A 157 -3.56 6.15 -8.18
N TYR A 158 -3.95 5.01 -8.75
CA TYR A 158 -3.38 3.70 -8.50
C TYR A 158 -2.70 3.19 -9.77
N ARG A 159 -1.38 2.97 -9.68
CA ARG A 159 -0.55 2.49 -10.79
C ARG A 159 0.24 1.23 -10.46
N GLY A 160 0.09 0.69 -9.25
CA GLY A 160 0.80 -0.51 -8.81
C GLY A 160 0.68 -1.68 -9.78
N GLU A 161 -0.53 -2.13 -10.08
CA GLU A 161 -0.73 -3.27 -11.00
C GLU A 161 -0.23 -2.97 -12.41
N ALA A 162 -0.47 -1.75 -12.90
CA ALA A 162 0.01 -1.33 -14.22
C ALA A 162 1.54 -1.40 -14.31
N ARG A 163 2.25 -1.01 -13.26
CA ARG A 163 3.71 -1.12 -13.17
C ARG A 163 4.14 -2.58 -13.05
N LEU A 164 3.52 -3.35 -12.16
CA LEU A 164 3.86 -4.76 -11.92
C LEU A 164 3.75 -5.59 -13.21
N PHE A 165 2.64 -5.44 -13.92
CA PHE A 165 2.36 -6.21 -15.14
C PHE A 165 2.84 -5.51 -16.43
N SER A 166 3.39 -4.29 -16.34
CA SER A 166 3.73 -3.46 -17.49
C SER A 166 2.54 -3.24 -18.44
N ARG A 167 1.37 -3.00 -17.86
CA ARG A 167 0.07 -2.90 -18.54
C ARG A 167 -0.63 -1.58 -18.17
N PRO A 168 -0.41 -0.47 -18.91
CA PRO A 168 -1.00 0.84 -18.62
C PRO A 168 -2.54 0.89 -18.56
N GLU A 169 -3.22 -0.13 -19.07
CA GLU A 169 -4.67 -0.31 -18.98
C GLU A 169 -5.17 -0.67 -17.57
N LEU A 170 -4.28 -1.16 -16.69
CA LEU A 170 -4.61 -1.51 -15.30
C LEU A 170 -4.56 -0.30 -14.36
N GLN A 171 -4.18 0.88 -14.87
CA GLN A 171 -4.21 2.11 -14.10
C GLN A 171 -5.65 2.47 -13.72
N ILE A 172 -5.87 2.92 -12.49
CA ILE A 172 -7.17 3.37 -12.02
C ILE A 172 -6.98 4.70 -11.29
N ALA A 173 -7.89 5.64 -11.48
CA ALA A 173 -8.03 6.80 -10.60
C ALA A 173 -9.45 6.87 -10.06
N MET A 174 -9.56 7.21 -8.78
CA MET A 174 -10.80 7.48 -8.09
C MET A 174 -10.85 8.97 -7.77
N ILE A 175 -11.84 9.67 -8.29
CA ILE A 175 -12.08 11.09 -8.09
C ILE A 175 -13.26 11.23 -7.14
N TYR A 176 -13.05 11.87 -6.01
CA TYR A 176 -14.02 12.12 -4.97
C TYR A 176 -14.32 13.62 -4.94
N ASN A 177 -15.56 14.01 -5.27
CA ASN A 177 -15.97 15.41 -5.32
C ASN A 177 -17.00 15.73 -4.22
N GLY A 178 -17.14 17.02 -3.90
CA GLY A 178 -18.09 17.50 -2.90
C GLY A 178 -17.72 17.11 -1.48
N ILE A 179 -16.43 16.90 -1.19
CA ILE A 179 -15.95 16.67 0.16
C ILE A 179 -16.00 18.01 0.90
N VAL A 180 -17.07 18.18 1.69
CA VAL A 180 -17.17 19.26 2.66
C VAL A 180 -16.60 18.72 3.96
N GLU A 181 -15.44 19.21 4.37
CA GLU A 181 -14.84 18.76 5.61
C GLU A 181 -15.78 19.13 6.78
N ALA A 182 -16.30 18.12 7.48
CA ALA A 182 -17.12 18.37 8.66
C ALA A 182 -16.21 18.95 9.76
N PRO A 183 -16.62 20.03 10.45
CA PRO A 183 -15.88 20.50 11.62
C PRO A 183 -15.78 19.34 12.62
N ILE A 184 -14.54 18.97 12.98
CA ILE A 184 -14.30 17.99 14.03
C ILE A 184 -14.60 18.67 15.35
N HIS A 185 -15.78 18.41 15.92
CA HIS A 185 -16.06 18.73 17.31
C HIS A 185 -15.44 17.62 18.17
N LEU A 186 -14.29 17.90 18.77
CA LEU A 186 -13.80 17.13 19.90
C LEU A 186 -14.42 17.76 21.14
N ASP A 187 -15.44 17.10 21.69
CA ASP A 187 -15.89 17.41 23.05
C ASP A 187 -14.75 16.98 23.99
N HIS A 188 -14.05 17.97 24.55
CA HIS A 188 -13.07 17.80 25.62
C HIS A 188 -13.73 17.87 26.99
#